data_AF-A0A8H6MPI8-F1
#
_entry.id   AF-A0A8H6MPI8-F1
#
_cell.length_a   1.000
_cell.length_b   1.000
_cell.length_c   1.000
_cell.angle_alpha   90.00
_cell.angle_beta   90.00
_cell.angle_gamma   90.00
#
_symmetry.space_group_name_H-M   'P 1'
#
loop_
_entity.id
_entity.type
_entity.pdbx_description
1 polymer ?
#
loop_
_entity_poly.entity_id
_entity_poly.type
_entity_poly.pdbx_seq_one_letter_code
_entity_poly.pdbx_strand_id
1 'polypeptide(L)'
;MSNTVPDVASPAVRPYCVWYPDIATEDTYREMVRCYPDMRYHAGRASAVAGYKTLYDELNLLPDVSIAEEARDNGHTAIFDSIASQPVRYTVMDDYTRSVILQNPRSGACLNGDTAVRSSLRRQWSGAGDDDASKYFSVNSYPFHWFNIQEDFNVDTFHWPPPGSSALQDDEVNLLHQPLPRDLPPINKDILILMAA
;
A
#
# COMPACT_ATOMS: atom_id res chain seq x y z
N MET A 1 -3.39 -18.75 0.54
CA MET A 1 -4.20 -18.35 1.72
C MET A 1 -5.06 -19.53 2.18
N SER A 2 -5.16 -19.81 3.49
CA SER A 2 -5.94 -20.95 4.03
C SER A 2 -7.45 -20.70 4.16
N ASN A 3 -7.92 -19.45 3.96
CA ASN A 3 -9.32 -19.04 4.14
C ASN A 3 -9.89 -19.42 5.51
N THR A 4 -9.06 -19.35 6.55
CA THR A 4 -9.46 -19.59 7.93
C THR A 4 -9.11 -18.37 8.77
N VAL A 5 -10.08 -17.88 9.54
CA VAL A 5 -9.86 -16.79 10.50
C VAL A 5 -9.31 -17.41 11.79
N PRO A 6 -8.06 -17.12 12.19
CA PRO A 6 -7.48 -17.68 13.41
C PRO A 6 -8.09 -17.02 14.65
N ASP A 7 -8.14 -17.78 15.75
CA ASP A 7 -8.51 -17.23 17.06
C ASP A 7 -7.31 -16.47 17.65
N VAL A 8 -7.36 -15.14 17.58
CA VAL A 8 -6.32 -14.24 18.12
C VAL A 8 -6.73 -13.68 19.48
N ALA A 9 -5.97 -14.07 20.51
CA ALA A 9 -6.25 -13.73 21.91
C ALA A 9 -6.09 -12.24 22.26
N SER A 10 -5.33 -11.46 21.47
CA SER A 10 -5.03 -10.06 21.74
C SER A 10 -4.98 -9.22 20.47
N PRO A 11 -5.41 -7.94 20.51
CA PRO A 11 -5.20 -7.00 19.40
C PRO A 11 -3.75 -6.83 18.99
N ALA A 12 -2.80 -6.99 19.91
CA ALA A 12 -1.36 -6.81 19.64
C ALA A 12 -0.76 -7.89 18.72
N VAL A 13 -1.45 -9.01 18.50
CA VAL A 13 -1.01 -10.08 17.60
C VAL A 13 -1.85 -10.15 16.33
N ARG A 14 -2.72 -9.16 16.09
CA ARG A 14 -3.51 -9.06 14.87
C ARG A 14 -2.61 -8.56 13.74
N PRO A 15 -2.51 -9.29 12.62
CA PRO A 15 -1.67 -8.88 11.51
C PRO A 15 -2.20 -7.59 10.88
N TYR A 16 -1.28 -6.66 10.57
CA TYR A 16 -1.62 -5.42 9.88
C TYR A 16 -1.84 -5.62 8.38
N CYS A 17 -1.08 -6.51 7.74
CA CYS A 17 -1.28 -6.90 6.35
C CYS A 17 -1.91 -8.29 6.26
N VAL A 18 -3.18 -8.36 5.84
CA VAL A 18 -3.96 -9.61 5.78
C VAL A 18 -4.18 -10.15 4.35
N TRP A 19 -3.73 -9.41 3.34
CA TRP A 19 -4.00 -9.69 1.92
C TRP A 19 -2.76 -10.13 1.13
N TYR A 20 -1.60 -10.22 1.78
CA TYR A 20 -0.33 -10.62 1.19
C TYR A 20 0.26 -11.83 1.96
N PRO A 21 0.94 -12.79 1.29
CA PRO A 21 1.20 -12.89 -0.14
C PRO A 21 -0.03 -13.28 -0.98
N ASP A 22 -0.98 -13.98 -0.37
CA ASP A 22 -2.19 -14.45 -1.05
C ASP A 22 -3.43 -13.75 -0.51
N ILE A 23 -4.40 -13.52 -1.38
CA ILE A 23 -5.67 -12.91 -1.04
C ILE A 23 -6.62 -14.00 -0.51
N ALA A 24 -7.31 -13.73 0.61
CA ALA A 24 -8.40 -14.59 1.11
C ALA A 24 -9.71 -14.37 0.32
N THR A 25 -10.66 -15.30 0.45
CA THR A 25 -11.99 -15.12 -0.14
C THR A 25 -12.76 -13.97 0.51
N GLU A 26 -13.73 -13.41 -0.22
CA GLU A 26 -14.63 -12.37 0.28
C GLU A 26 -15.34 -12.78 1.59
N ASP A 27 -15.80 -14.03 1.67
CA ASP A 27 -16.44 -14.58 2.88
C ASP A 27 -15.47 -14.69 4.06
N THR A 28 -14.19 -14.96 3.81
CA THR A 28 -13.17 -14.97 4.88
C THR A 28 -13.03 -13.59 5.49
N TYR A 29 -13.03 -12.53 4.67
CA TYR A 29 -12.95 -11.16 5.17
C TYR A 29 -14.24 -10.74 5.88
N ARG A 30 -15.43 -11.19 5.42
CA ARG A 30 -16.69 -11.00 6.17
C ARG A 30 -16.62 -11.63 7.55
N GLU A 31 -16.14 -12.88 7.62
CA GLU A 31 -15.99 -13.58 8.89
C GLU A 31 -14.94 -12.91 9.79
N MET A 32 -13.83 -12.43 9.23
CA MET A 32 -12.80 -11.70 9.97
C MET A 32 -13.39 -10.45 10.63
N VAL A 33 -14.18 -9.66 9.90
CA VAL A 33 -14.82 -8.45 10.46
C VAL A 33 -15.91 -8.80 11.47
N ARG A 34 -16.62 -9.92 11.29
CA ARG A 34 -17.58 -10.42 12.29
C ARG A 34 -16.90 -10.78 13.61
N CYS A 35 -15.74 -11.43 13.56
CA CYS A 35 -14.98 -11.82 14.75
C CYS A 35 -14.20 -10.65 15.35
N TYR A 36 -13.66 -9.77 14.51
CA TYR A 36 -12.79 -8.64 14.87
C TYR A 36 -13.26 -7.36 14.17
N PRO A 37 -14.30 -6.68 14.68
CA PRO A 37 -14.90 -5.51 14.03
C PRO A 37 -13.93 -4.33 13.81
N ASP A 38 -12.90 -4.21 14.64
CA ASP A 38 -11.84 -3.20 14.51
C ASP A 38 -10.96 -3.42 13.26
N MET A 39 -10.92 -4.63 12.71
CA MET A 39 -10.16 -4.96 11.50
C MET A 39 -10.90 -4.61 10.19
N ARG A 40 -12.04 -3.92 10.23
CA ARG A 40 -12.82 -3.56 9.03
C ARG A 40 -12.05 -2.79 7.97
N TYR A 41 -11.07 -1.96 8.35
CA TYR A 41 -10.20 -1.26 7.40
C TYR A 41 -9.18 -2.18 6.73
N HIS A 42 -8.73 -3.23 7.43
CA HIS A 42 -7.85 -4.27 6.87
C HIS A 42 -8.61 -5.08 5.82
N ALA A 43 -9.87 -5.44 6.11
CA ALA A 43 -10.77 -6.05 5.13
C ALA A 43 -11.04 -5.10 3.95
N GLY A 44 -11.24 -3.80 4.21
CA GLY A 44 -11.44 -2.79 3.17
C GLY A 44 -10.25 -2.67 2.22
N ARG A 45 -9.03 -2.64 2.75
CA ARG A 45 -7.80 -2.61 1.95
C ARG A 45 -7.60 -3.93 1.21
N ALA A 46 -7.90 -5.06 1.83
CA ALA A 46 -7.91 -6.34 1.14
C ALA A 46 -8.91 -6.40 -0.02
N SER A 47 -10.10 -5.81 0.15
CA SER A 47 -11.09 -5.66 -0.92
C SER A 47 -10.57 -4.78 -2.06
N ALA A 48 -9.81 -3.73 -1.75
CA ALA A 48 -9.15 -2.89 -2.75
C ALA A 48 -8.09 -3.66 -3.55
N VAL A 49 -7.38 -4.60 -2.93
CA VAL A 49 -6.45 -5.51 -3.61
C VAL A 49 -7.17 -6.54 -4.48
N ALA A 50 -8.27 -7.09 -3.99
CA ALA A 50 -8.99 -8.21 -4.62
C ALA A 50 -10.06 -7.80 -5.63
N GLY A 51 -10.44 -6.52 -5.64
CA GLY A 51 -11.58 -6.02 -6.41
C GLY A 51 -12.94 -6.37 -5.81
N TYR A 52 -13.02 -6.70 -4.52
CA TYR A 52 -14.27 -7.05 -3.82
C TYR A 52 -15.12 -5.82 -3.51
N LYS A 53 -15.66 -5.19 -4.55
CA LYS A 53 -16.47 -3.96 -4.44
C LYS A 53 -17.69 -4.12 -3.54
N THR A 54 -18.40 -5.25 -3.65
CA THR A 54 -19.59 -5.52 -2.83
C THR A 54 -19.25 -5.53 -1.34
N LEU A 55 -18.26 -6.33 -0.93
CA LEU A 55 -17.74 -6.30 0.43
C LEU A 55 -17.26 -4.93 0.87
N TYR A 56 -16.52 -4.21 0.01
CA TYR A 56 -16.06 -2.85 0.35
C TYR A 56 -17.23 -1.93 0.72
N ASP A 57 -18.34 -1.99 -0.02
CA ASP A 57 -19.54 -1.19 0.26
C ASP A 57 -20.24 -1.62 1.55
N GLU A 58 -20.32 -2.93 1.82
CA GLU A 58 -20.90 -3.48 3.06
C GLU A 58 -20.16 -2.97 4.32
N LEU A 59 -18.84 -2.75 4.23
CA LEU A 59 -18.02 -2.32 5.36
C LEU A 59 -18.29 -0.86 5.78
N ASN A 60 -18.92 -0.06 4.92
CA ASN A 60 -19.31 1.34 5.18
C ASN A 60 -18.18 2.17 5.82
N LEU A 61 -17.01 2.14 5.17
CA LEU A 61 -15.80 2.80 5.65
C LEU A 61 -15.81 4.30 5.30
N LEU A 62 -15.07 5.08 6.09
CA LEU A 62 -14.68 6.42 5.63
C LEU A 62 -13.78 6.30 4.38
N PRO A 63 -13.82 7.29 3.47
CA PRO A 63 -13.01 7.30 2.25
C PRO A 63 -11.52 7.49 2.57
N ASP A 64 -10.87 6.36 2.88
CA ASP A 64 -9.47 6.27 3.28
C ASP A 64 -8.53 6.28 2.06
N VAL A 65 -7.51 7.13 2.11
CA VAL A 65 -6.58 7.31 0.99
C VAL A 65 -5.69 6.09 0.75
N SER A 66 -5.35 5.31 1.77
CA SER A 66 -4.55 4.09 1.60
C SER A 66 -5.34 3.00 0.88
N ILE A 67 -6.63 2.87 1.16
CA ILE A 67 -7.49 1.97 0.39
C ILE A 67 -7.63 2.44 -1.08
N ALA A 68 -7.72 3.74 -1.32
CA ALA A 68 -7.74 4.28 -2.69
C ALA A 68 -6.43 4.01 -3.45
N GLU A 69 -5.29 4.30 -2.84
CA GLU A 69 -3.98 4.05 -3.46
C GLU A 69 -3.78 2.56 -3.76
N GLU A 70 -4.19 1.68 -2.85
CA GLU A 70 -4.17 0.23 -3.04
C GLU A 70 -5.09 -0.21 -4.20
N ALA A 71 -6.30 0.33 -4.27
CA ALA A 71 -7.24 0.02 -5.35
C ALA A 71 -6.69 0.47 -6.72
N ARG A 72 -6.05 1.65 -6.75
CA ARG A 72 -5.40 2.18 -7.95
C ARG A 72 -4.24 1.30 -8.41
N ASP A 73 -3.39 0.87 -7.48
CA ASP A 73 -2.24 -0.02 -7.74
C ASP A 73 -2.68 -1.35 -8.37
N ASN A 74 -3.79 -1.92 -7.88
CA ASN A 74 -4.31 -3.20 -8.36
C ASN A 74 -5.30 -3.06 -9.55
N GLY A 75 -5.50 -1.85 -10.09
CA GLY A 75 -6.38 -1.61 -11.25
C GLY A 75 -7.89 -1.70 -10.95
N HIS A 76 -8.30 -1.66 -9.69
CA HIS A 76 -9.68 -1.76 -9.24
C HIS A 76 -10.36 -0.38 -9.14
N THR A 77 -10.59 0.22 -10.31
CA THR A 77 -11.07 1.61 -10.44
C THR A 77 -12.40 1.87 -9.73
N ALA A 78 -13.31 0.90 -9.65
CA ALA A 78 -14.61 1.10 -8.98
C ALA A 78 -14.50 1.45 -7.48
N ILE A 79 -13.49 0.92 -6.77
CA ILE A 79 -13.21 1.26 -5.36
C ILE A 79 -12.41 2.57 -5.30
N PHE A 80 -11.43 2.73 -6.19
CA PHE A 80 -10.65 3.97 -6.27
C PHE A 80 -11.57 5.19 -6.50
N ASP A 81 -12.42 5.15 -7.53
CA ASP A 81 -13.30 6.25 -7.93
C ASP A 81 -14.33 6.56 -6.84
N SER A 82 -14.84 5.56 -6.12
CA SER A 82 -15.81 5.78 -5.04
C SER A 82 -15.21 6.55 -3.86
N ILE A 83 -13.89 6.43 -3.64
CA ILE A 83 -13.14 7.15 -2.61
C ILE A 83 -12.63 8.49 -3.15
N ALA A 84 -11.99 8.49 -4.33
CA ALA A 84 -11.35 9.65 -4.93
C ALA A 84 -12.34 10.78 -5.28
N SER A 85 -13.58 10.42 -5.62
CA SER A 85 -14.66 11.37 -5.89
C SER A 85 -15.26 12.03 -4.64
N GLN A 86 -14.91 11.55 -3.44
CA GLN A 86 -15.45 12.13 -2.20
C GLN A 86 -14.88 13.53 -1.96
N PRO A 87 -15.71 14.48 -1.48
CA PRO A 87 -15.26 15.84 -1.21
C PRO A 87 -14.23 15.90 -0.06
N VAL A 88 -14.30 14.94 0.86
CA VAL A 88 -13.40 14.81 2.00
C VAL A 88 -12.91 13.37 2.06
N ARG A 89 -11.58 13.20 2.10
CA ARG A 89 -10.88 11.93 2.27
C ARG A 89 -10.11 11.92 3.59
N TYR A 90 -9.79 10.73 4.08
CA TYR A 90 -9.21 10.52 5.42
C TYR A 90 -7.91 9.72 5.37
N THR A 91 -7.05 9.93 6.36
CA THR A 91 -5.96 8.98 6.71
C THR A 91 -6.41 8.21 7.95
N VAL A 92 -7.06 7.07 7.73
CA VAL A 92 -7.49 6.15 8.78
C VAL A 92 -6.43 5.09 9.01
N MET A 93 -5.87 4.54 7.93
CA MET A 93 -4.71 3.65 8.01
C MET A 93 -3.41 4.44 7.98
N ASP A 94 -2.41 3.99 8.74
CA ASP A 94 -1.07 4.56 8.77
C ASP A 94 -0.02 3.45 8.71
N ASP A 95 0.59 3.29 7.54
CA ASP A 95 1.58 2.24 7.25
C ASP A 95 2.92 2.48 7.94
N TYR A 96 3.24 3.73 8.32
CA TYR A 96 4.46 4.04 9.09
C TYR A 96 4.39 3.43 10.49
N THR A 97 3.22 3.48 11.10
CA THR A 97 3.00 3.04 12.48
C THR A 97 2.26 1.71 12.58
N ARG A 98 1.75 1.18 11.46
CA ARG A 98 0.88 -0.01 11.39
C ARG A 98 -0.35 0.15 12.27
N SER A 99 -1.00 1.29 12.16
CA SER A 99 -2.14 1.65 13.01
C SER A 99 -3.39 1.99 12.22
N VAL A 100 -4.54 1.84 12.89
CA VAL A 100 -5.86 2.22 12.36
C VAL A 100 -6.51 3.22 13.33
N ILE A 101 -6.67 4.46 12.89
CA ILE A 101 -7.15 5.59 13.71
C ILE A 101 -8.67 5.72 13.57
N LEU A 102 -9.42 4.97 14.39
CA LEU A 102 -10.88 4.97 14.33
C LEU A 102 -11.52 6.20 14.99
N GLN A 103 -10.84 6.82 15.95
CA GLN A 103 -11.33 8.01 16.66
C GLN A 103 -10.70 9.27 16.07
N ASN A 104 -11.53 10.16 15.52
CA ASN A 104 -11.12 11.43 14.92
C ASN A 104 -10.00 11.29 13.87
N PRO A 105 -10.18 10.45 12.83
CA PRO A 105 -9.20 10.35 11.75
C PRO A 105 -9.02 11.71 11.08
N ARG A 106 -7.80 12.01 10.64
CA ARG A 106 -7.48 13.27 9.98
C ARG A 106 -8.25 13.35 8.65
N SER A 107 -9.04 14.41 8.50
CA SER A 107 -9.75 14.75 7.27
C SER A 107 -8.91 15.60 6.31
N GLY A 108 -9.30 15.64 5.05
CA GLY A 108 -8.62 16.44 4.02
C GLY A 108 -7.34 15.79 3.49
N ALA A 109 -7.23 14.47 3.65
CA ALA A 109 -6.15 13.68 3.11
C ALA A 109 -6.14 13.73 1.58
N CYS A 110 -4.95 13.55 0.99
CA CYS A 110 -4.73 13.51 -0.45
C CYS A 110 -3.96 12.22 -0.78
N LEU A 111 -4.00 11.79 -2.04
CA LEU A 111 -3.18 10.68 -2.53
C LEU A 111 -1.75 11.18 -2.57
N ASN A 112 -0.92 10.79 -1.62
CA ASN A 112 0.40 11.38 -1.42
C ASN A 112 1.52 10.35 -1.46
N GLY A 113 1.23 9.11 -1.86
CA GLY A 113 2.21 8.03 -2.00
C GLY A 113 2.74 7.47 -0.68
N ASP A 114 2.03 7.68 0.44
CA ASP A 114 2.41 7.18 1.77
C ASP A 114 1.77 5.82 2.11
N THR A 115 1.39 5.05 1.09
CA THR A 115 0.80 3.72 1.24
C THR A 115 1.73 2.66 0.67
N ALA A 116 2.02 1.64 1.46
CA ALA A 116 2.75 0.45 1.04
C ALA A 116 1.85 -0.47 0.20
N VAL A 117 1.62 -0.10 -1.06
CA VAL A 117 0.73 -0.84 -1.97
C VAL A 117 1.31 -2.21 -2.33
N ARG A 118 0.46 -3.16 -2.74
CA ARG A 118 0.84 -4.55 -3.03
C ARG A 118 2.03 -4.64 -3.99
N SER A 119 2.09 -3.82 -5.03
CA SER A 119 3.21 -3.83 -5.97
C SER A 119 4.56 -3.49 -5.32
N SER A 120 4.57 -2.67 -4.26
CA SER A 120 5.78 -2.33 -3.50
C SER A 120 6.19 -3.43 -2.52
N LEU A 121 5.29 -4.33 -2.13
CA LEU A 121 5.63 -5.47 -1.26
C LEU A 121 6.41 -6.56 -2.01
N ARG A 122 6.27 -6.60 -3.34
CA ARG A 122 6.98 -7.54 -4.20
C ARG A 122 8.34 -6.96 -4.56
N ARG A 123 9.44 -7.54 -4.07
CA ARG A 123 10.78 -7.27 -4.61
C ARG A 123 10.81 -7.70 -6.08
N GLN A 124 10.71 -6.75 -7.00
CA GLN A 124 10.78 -7.02 -8.43
C GLN A 124 12.25 -7.22 -8.85
N TRP A 125 12.53 -8.41 -9.36
CA TRP A 125 13.64 -8.69 -10.26
C TRP A 125 13.51 -7.81 -11.52
N SER A 126 14.46 -6.91 -11.74
CA SER A 126 14.75 -6.38 -13.08
C SER A 126 15.96 -7.14 -13.60
N GLY A 127 15.74 -8.11 -14.49
CA GLY A 127 16.78 -8.97 -15.06
C GLY A 127 17.69 -8.22 -16.03
N ALA A 128 18.48 -7.29 -15.52
CA ALA A 128 19.63 -6.74 -16.22
C ALA A 128 20.83 -7.62 -15.87
N GLY A 129 21.39 -8.27 -16.90
CA GLY A 129 22.59 -9.09 -16.78
C GLY A 129 23.78 -8.30 -16.26
N ASP A 130 24.75 -9.05 -15.73
CA ASP A 130 26.10 -8.61 -15.39
C ASP A 130 26.59 -7.53 -16.36
N ASP A 131 26.72 -6.29 -15.89
CA ASP A 131 27.67 -5.29 -16.42
C ASP A 131 27.76 -4.10 -15.43
N ASP A 132 28.91 -4.01 -14.74
CA ASP A 132 29.48 -2.83 -14.08
C ASP A 132 28.53 -1.90 -13.29
N ALA A 133 27.90 -2.43 -12.23
CA ALA A 133 27.04 -1.67 -11.30
C ALA A 133 27.82 -0.76 -10.31
N SER A 134 28.98 -0.22 -10.70
CA SER A 134 29.81 0.62 -9.83
C SER A 134 29.73 2.13 -10.15
N LYS A 135 28.94 2.55 -11.16
CA LYS A 135 28.99 3.92 -11.71
C LYS A 135 27.72 4.75 -11.64
N TYR A 136 26.60 4.22 -11.17
CA TYR A 136 25.35 4.97 -11.11
C TYR A 136 24.79 4.97 -9.69
N PHE A 137 24.44 6.15 -9.19
CA PHE A 137 23.66 6.31 -7.96
C PHE A 137 22.37 5.49 -8.12
N SER A 138 22.35 4.31 -7.51
CA SER A 138 21.17 3.44 -7.52
C SER A 138 20.11 4.09 -6.63
N VAL A 139 19.11 4.70 -7.28
CA VAL A 139 17.92 5.28 -6.64
C VAL A 139 17.15 4.23 -5.83
N ASN A 140 17.43 2.94 -6.06
CA ASN A 140 16.77 1.80 -5.44
C ASN A 140 17.57 1.12 -4.31
N SER A 141 18.69 1.71 -3.87
CA SER A 141 19.52 1.15 -2.79
C SER A 141 19.22 1.77 -1.42
N TYR A 142 17.94 1.90 -1.07
CA TYR A 142 17.57 1.95 0.34
C TYR A 142 17.15 0.55 0.78
N PRO A 143 17.97 -0.16 1.58
CA PRO A 143 17.66 -1.52 2.06
C PRO A 143 16.50 -1.56 3.07
N PHE A 144 15.75 -0.47 3.21
CA PHE A 144 14.60 -0.34 4.08
C PHE A 144 13.46 0.24 3.25
N HIS A 145 12.56 -0.60 2.74
CA HIS A 145 11.21 -0.09 2.49
C HIS A 145 10.73 0.47 3.82
N TRP A 146 10.41 1.76 3.84
CA TRP A 146 10.09 2.48 5.06
C TRP A 146 8.95 1.83 5.86
N PHE A 147 8.12 1.07 5.16
CA PHE A 147 6.96 0.36 5.67
C PHE A 147 7.27 -1.12 5.91
N ASN A 148 7.18 -1.56 7.17
CA ASN A 148 7.24 -2.98 7.54
C ASN A 148 5.83 -3.57 7.74
N ILE A 149 4.92 -3.37 6.78
CA ILE A 149 3.52 -3.79 6.94
C ILE A 149 3.34 -5.31 6.95
N GLN A 150 4.33 -6.06 6.45
CA GLN A 150 4.40 -7.53 6.53
C GLN A 150 4.87 -8.03 7.90
N GLU A 151 5.41 -7.15 8.75
CA GLU A 151 5.86 -7.43 10.13
C GLU A 151 7.03 -8.41 10.23
N ASP A 152 7.65 -8.74 9.10
CA ASP A 152 8.78 -9.67 8.97
C ASP A 152 10.10 -8.95 8.61
N PHE A 153 10.11 -7.62 8.56
CA PHE A 153 11.23 -6.79 8.09
C PHE A 153 11.69 -7.15 6.68
N ASN A 154 10.78 -7.65 5.84
CA ASN A 154 11.08 -8.17 4.52
C ASN A 154 12.18 -9.23 4.59
N VAL A 155 12.21 -10.05 5.65
CA VAL A 155 13.12 -11.20 5.73
C VAL A 155 12.67 -12.24 4.73
N ASP A 156 13.50 -12.46 3.72
CA ASP A 156 13.28 -13.46 2.68
C ASP A 156 14.49 -14.39 2.63
N THR A 157 14.25 -15.66 2.32
CA THR A 157 15.31 -16.65 2.12
C THR A 157 16.02 -16.45 0.78
N PHE A 158 15.42 -15.66 -0.12
CA PHE A 158 15.99 -15.30 -1.40
C PHE A 158 16.77 -13.98 -1.33
N HIS A 159 18.06 -14.02 -1.67
CA HIS A 159 18.81 -12.79 -1.95
C HIS A 159 18.43 -12.28 -3.34
N TRP A 160 17.56 -11.28 -3.36
CA TRP A 160 17.28 -10.53 -4.57
C TRP A 160 18.51 -9.67 -4.91
N PRO A 161 18.98 -9.66 -6.16
CA PRO A 161 19.96 -8.67 -6.58
C PRO A 161 19.39 -7.26 -6.32
N PRO A 162 20.25 -6.26 -6.04
CA PRO A 162 19.79 -4.89 -5.83
C PRO A 162 18.93 -4.45 -7.02
N PRO A 163 17.82 -3.73 -6.80
CA PRO A 163 16.93 -3.37 -7.89
C PRO A 163 17.73 -2.52 -8.89
N GLY A 164 17.62 -2.85 -10.18
CA GLY A 164 18.24 -2.06 -11.23
C GLY A 164 17.72 -0.63 -11.16
N SER A 165 18.56 0.35 -11.49
CA SER A 165 18.14 1.74 -11.63
C SER A 165 17.07 1.83 -12.71
N SER A 166 15.80 1.98 -12.33
CA SER A 166 14.73 2.27 -13.29
C SER A 166 14.93 3.69 -13.80
N ALA A 167 15.06 3.84 -15.12
CA ALA A 167 15.04 5.16 -15.75
C ALA A 167 13.72 5.86 -15.42
N LEU A 168 13.80 7.15 -15.09
CA LEU A 168 12.63 7.95 -14.77
C LEU A 168 11.77 8.10 -16.02
N GLN A 169 10.46 7.98 -15.85
CA GLN A 169 9.53 8.30 -16.91
C GLN A 169 9.39 9.84 -17.03
N ASP A 170 9.03 10.31 -18.23
CA ASP A 170 8.94 11.75 -18.52
C ASP A 170 7.95 12.48 -17.58
N ASP A 171 6.88 11.81 -17.18
CA ASP A 171 5.91 12.30 -16.20
C ASP A 171 6.49 12.41 -14.78
N GLU A 172 7.32 11.46 -14.36
CA GLU A 172 8.06 11.53 -13.08
C GLU A 172 9.06 12.71 -13.09
N VAL A 173 9.77 12.93 -14.19
CA VAL A 173 10.69 14.06 -14.35
C VAL A 173 9.96 15.40 -14.29
N ASN A 174 8.77 15.49 -14.88
CA ASN A 174 7.97 16.72 -14.83
C ASN A 174 7.61 17.12 -13.38
N LEU A 175 7.39 16.15 -12.50
CA LEU A 175 7.09 16.40 -11.07
C LEU A 175 8.29 16.99 -10.32
N LEU A 176 9.52 16.85 -10.82
CA LEU A 176 10.73 17.38 -10.17
C LEU A 176 10.89 18.90 -10.35
N HIS A 177 10.24 19.48 -11.36
CA HIS A 177 10.45 20.88 -11.75
C HIS A 177 9.16 21.71 -11.75
N GLN A 178 8.01 21.10 -11.47
CA GLN A 178 6.71 21.76 -11.36
C GLN A 178 6.16 21.67 -9.93
N PRO A 179 5.25 22.57 -9.50
CA PRO A 179 4.56 22.42 -8.23
C PRO A 179 3.83 21.07 -8.18
N LEU A 180 4.02 20.32 -7.09
CA LEU A 180 3.40 19.02 -6.93
C LEU A 180 1.87 19.15 -6.94
N PRO A 181 1.15 18.26 -7.67
CA PRO A 181 -0.29 18.23 -7.62
C PRO A 181 -0.75 17.85 -6.22
N ARG A 182 -1.99 18.24 -5.89
CA ARG A 182 -2.60 17.88 -4.60
C ARG A 182 -2.65 16.36 -4.41
N ASP A 183 -3.08 15.65 -5.45
CA ASP A 183 -3.07 14.19 -5.51
C ASP A 183 -1.93 13.77 -6.45
N LEU A 184 -0.94 13.06 -5.90
CA LEU A 184 0.16 12.52 -6.66
C LEU A 184 -0.33 11.42 -7.61
N PRO A 185 0.20 11.38 -8.84
CA PRO A 185 0.04 10.22 -9.71
C PRO A 185 0.65 8.96 -9.08
N PRO A 186 0.35 7.76 -9.58
CA PRO A 186 0.96 6.52 -9.12
C PRO A 186 2.44 6.50 -9.51
N ILE A 187 3.30 7.07 -8.66
CA ILE A 187 4.75 7.15 -8.85
C ILE A 187 5.47 6.69 -7.58
N ASN A 188 6.75 6.34 -7.70
CA ASN A 188 7.58 6.13 -6.52
C ASN A 188 7.93 7.48 -5.88
N LYS A 189 7.31 7.80 -4.74
CA LYS A 189 7.52 9.07 -4.03
C LYS A 189 8.96 9.29 -3.57
N ASP A 190 9.74 8.23 -3.35
CA ASP A 190 11.12 8.34 -2.85
C ASP A 190 11.98 9.21 -3.74
N ILE A 191 11.70 9.25 -5.04
CA ILE A 191 12.42 10.12 -5.96
C ILE A 191 12.22 11.60 -5.65
N LEU A 192 11.00 12.00 -5.30
CA LEU A 192 10.69 13.38 -4.96
C LEU A 192 11.41 13.79 -3.67
N ILE A 193 11.52 12.85 -2.73
CA ILE A 193 12.24 13.05 -1.46
C ILE A 193 13.74 13.23 -1.73
N LEU A 194 14.33 12.36 -2.55
CA LEU A 194 15.76 12.39 -2.85
C LEU A 194 16.18 13.64 -3.62
N MET A 195 15.33 14.13 -4.53
CA MET A 195 15.62 15.32 -5.33
C MET A 195 15.40 16.65 -4.59
N ALA A 196 14.76 16.62 -3.42
CA ALA A 196 14.54 17.78 -2.56
C ALA A 196 15.63 17.97 -1.49
N ALA A 197 16.51 16.98 -1.29
CA ALA A 197 17.59 16.98 -0.30
C ALA A 197 18.87 17.67 -0.82
#